data_AF-A0A1I2KT57-F1
#
_entry.id   AF-A0A1I2KT57-F1
#
_cell.length_a   1.000
_cell.length_b   1.000
_cell.length_c   1.000
_cell.angle_alpha   90.00
_cell.angle_beta   90.00
_cell.angle_gamma   90.00
#
_symmetry.space_group_name_H-M   'P 1'
#
loop_
_entity.id
_entity.type
_entity.pdbx_description
1 polymer ?
#
loop_
_entity_poly.entity_id
_entity_poly.type
_entity_poly.pdbx_seq_one_letter_code
_entity_poly.pdbx_strand_id
1 'polypeptide(L)' 'MAPSPGMLVVQDDPVALAEIELCGELMIAASAADEERLSFARIDEVLEVARDREPVHPPKSPVHPLQPLTVTSAAVAL' A
#
# COMPACT_ATOMS: atom_id res chain seq x y z
N MET A 1 -21.76 -29.39 -13.19
CA MET A 1 -20.92 -28.41 -12.47
C MET A 1 -20.41 -27.42 -13.50
N ALA A 2 -21.07 -26.27 -13.69
CA ALA A 2 -20.57 -25.23 -14.59
C ALA A 2 -19.47 -24.44 -13.85
N PRO A 3 -18.38 -24.03 -14.52
CA PRO A 3 -17.35 -23.22 -13.87
C PRO A 3 -17.95 -21.86 -13.52
N SER A 4 -17.83 -21.45 -12.25
CA SER A 4 -18.28 -20.14 -11.80
C SER A 4 -17.56 -19.04 -12.61
N PRO A 5 -18.29 -18.10 -13.24
CA PRO A 5 -17.70 -16.97 -13.95
C PRO A 5 -17.22 -15.95 -12.91
N GLY A 6 -16.04 -16.17 -12.36
CA GLY A 6 -15.50 -15.31 -11.30
C GLY A 6 -14.02 -15.49 -11.02
N MET A 7 -13.43 -16.63 -11.43
CA MET A 7 -11.98 -16.75 -11.48
C MET A 7 -11.56 -16.41 -12.91
N LEU A 8 -11.36 -15.12 -13.19
CA LEU A 8 -10.48 -14.77 -14.29
C LEU A 8 -9.16 -15.46 -13.96
N VAL A 9 -8.82 -16.50 -14.71
CA VAL A 9 -7.51 -17.13 -14.61
C VAL A 9 -6.54 -16.08 -15.11
N VAL A 10 -6.00 -15.27 -14.19
CA VAL A 10 -4.96 -14.30 -14.51
C VAL A 10 -3.77 -15.14 -14.91
N GLN A 11 -3.49 -15.17 -16.20
CA GLN A 11 -2.24 -15.74 -16.71
C GLN A 11 -1.14 -14.76 -16.31
N ASP A 12 -0.23 -15.19 -15.44
CA ASP A 12 0.86 -14.33 -14.97
C ASP A 12 1.82 -14.02 -16.14
N ASP A 13 2.01 -12.73 -16.41
CA ASP A 13 3.01 -12.26 -17.36
C ASP A 13 4.38 -12.26 -16.65
N PRO A 14 5.34 -13.09 -17.09
CA PRO A 14 6.64 -13.19 -16.43
C PRO A 14 7.45 -11.89 -16.49
N VAL A 15 7.22 -11.03 -17.49
CA VAL A 15 7.85 -9.71 -17.59
C VAL A 15 7.26 -8.76 -16.55
N ALA A 16 5.92 -8.75 -16.41
CA ALA A 16 5.27 -7.94 -15.39
C ALA A 16 5.66 -8.36 -13.97
N LEU A 17 5.79 -9.67 -13.72
CA LEU A 17 6.26 -10.18 -12.44
C LEU A 17 7.71 -9.75 -12.13
N ALA A 18 8.60 -9.84 -13.12
CA ALA A 18 9.97 -9.37 -12.97
C ALA A 18 10.04 -7.85 -12.73
N GLU A 19 9.16 -7.07 -13.34
CA GLU A 19 9.06 -5.62 -13.11
C GLU A 19 8.58 -5.31 -11.69
N ILE A 20 7.58 -6.03 -11.17
CA ILE A 20 7.10 -5.85 -9.79
C ILE A 20 8.23 -6.14 -8.78
N GLU A 21 8.97 -7.22 -8.99
CA GLU A 21 10.08 -7.60 -8.10
C GLU A 21 11.20 -6.54 -8.15
N LEU A 22 11.58 -6.09 -9.35
CA LEU A 22 12.54 -5.00 -9.52
C LEU A 22 12.07 -3.68 -8.86
N CYS A 23 10.79 -3.32 -9.03
CA CYS A 23 10.22 -2.12 -8.42
C CYS A 23 10.27 -2.18 -6.90
N GLY A 24 9.99 -3.34 -6.31
CA GLY A 24 10.06 -3.54 -4.87
C GLY A 24 11.47 -3.27 -4.32
N GLU A 25 12.49 -3.85 -4.95
CA GLU A 25 13.89 -3.64 -4.59
C GLU A 25 14.32 -2.17 -4.70
N LEU A 26 13.93 -1.48 -5.78
CA LEU A 26 14.22 -0.06 -5.97
C LEU A 26 13.56 0.84 -4.93
N MET A 27 12.33 0.50 -4.51
CA MET A 27 11.60 1.25 -3.49
C MET A 27 12.25 1.13 -2.11
N ILE A 28 12.74 -0.07 -1.76
CA ILE A 28 13.51 -0.31 -0.55
C ILE A 28 14.84 0.45 -0.61
N ALA A 29 15.59 0.31 -1.71
CA ALA A 29 16.86 1.02 -1.90
C ALA A 29 16.70 2.54 -1.80
N ALA A 30 15.66 3.10 -2.44
CA ALA A 30 15.36 4.54 -2.36
C ALA A 30 14.99 4.98 -0.93
N SER A 31 14.22 4.17 -0.19
CA SER A 31 13.86 4.49 1.20
C SER A 31 15.04 4.40 2.19
N ALA A 32 16.03 3.57 1.89
CA ALA A 32 17.23 3.38 2.69
C ALA A 32 18.37 4.33 2.28
N ALA A 33 18.24 5.00 1.14
CA ALA A 33 19.19 6.01 0.70
C ALA A 33 19.20 7.19 1.68
N ASP A 34 20.39 7.69 2.00
CA ASP A 34 20.60 8.83 2.90
C ASP A 34 20.34 10.15 2.16
N GLU A 35 19.12 10.28 1.64
CA GLU A 35 18.65 11.48 0.96
C GLU A 35 17.83 12.35 1.92
N GLU A 36 17.97 13.66 1.80
CA GLU A 36 17.10 14.59 2.53
C GLU A 36 15.65 14.38 2.12
N ARG A 37 14.74 14.44 3.11
CA ARG A 37 13.31 14.45 2.82
C ARG A 37 12.99 15.54 1.81
N LEU A 38 12.18 15.21 0.81
CA LEU A 38 11.65 16.19 -0.14
C LEU A 38 11.04 17.37 0.61
N SER A 39 11.24 18.58 0.08
CA SER A 39 10.59 19.76 0.62
C SER A 39 9.06 19.65 0.47
N PHE A 40 8.31 20.26 1.39
CA PHE A 40 6.84 20.25 1.31
C PHE A 40 6.32 20.76 -0.03
N ALA A 41 6.91 21.83 -0.57
CA ALA A 41 6.56 22.35 -1.88
C ALA A 41 6.77 21.32 -3.02
N ARG A 42 7.84 20.52 -2.95
CA ARG A 42 8.12 19.47 -3.94
C ARG A 42 7.21 18.26 -3.77
N ILE A 43 6.84 17.93 -2.53
CA ILE A 43 5.82 16.90 -2.23
C ILE A 43 4.48 17.33 -2.80
N ASP A 44 4.05 18.57 -2.56
CA ASP A 44 2.79 19.10 -3.08
C ASP A 44 2.80 19.12 -4.61
N GLU A 45 3.88 19.56 -5.26
CA GLU A 45 4.02 19.53 -6.73
C GLU A 45 3.85 18.11 -7.30
N VAL A 46 4.50 17.11 -6.71
CA VAL A 46 4.40 15.71 -7.14
C VAL A 46 3.00 15.13 -6.90
N LEU A 47 2.36 15.49 -5.78
CA LEU A 47 1.02 15.02 -5.44
C LEU A 47 -0.09 15.79 -6.18
N GLU A 48 0.12 17.04 -6.59
CA GLU A 48 -0.85 17.81 -7.38
C GLU A 48 -0.98 17.28 -8.82
N VAL A 49 0.06 16.67 -9.40
CA VAL A 49 -0.06 15.90 -10.66
C VAL A 49 -1.06 14.73 -10.49
N ALA A 50 -1.26 14.23 -9.26
CA ALA A 50 -2.27 13.22 -8.96
C ALA A 50 -3.66 13.81 -8.64
N ARG A 51 -3.81 15.13 -8.43
CA ARG A 51 -5.12 15.79 -8.17
C ARG A 51 -5.94 16.05 -9.42
N ASP A 52 -5.33 16.02 -10.60
CA ASP A 52 -6.06 15.91 -11.88
C ASP A 52 -6.73 14.53 -12.04
N ARG A 53 -6.35 13.56 -11.19
CA ARG A 53 -7.15 12.37 -10.90
C ARG A 53 -8.07 12.74 -9.73
N GLU A 54 -9.39 12.66 -9.95
CA GLU A 54 -10.38 13.08 -8.95
C GLU A 54 -9.99 12.60 -7.54
N PRO A 55 -9.94 13.49 -6.54
CA PRO A 55 -9.62 13.08 -5.18
C PRO A 55 -10.70 12.09 -4.71
N VAL A 56 -10.34 10.80 -4.64
CA VAL A 56 -11.12 9.80 -3.91
C VAL A 56 -11.04 10.19 -2.44
N HIS A 57 -11.93 11.08 -2.02
CA HIS A 57 -12.14 11.32 -0.61
C HIS A 57 -12.73 10.04 -0.03
N PRO A 58 -12.02 9.34 0.87
CA PRO A 58 -12.68 8.30 1.63
C PRO A 58 -13.87 8.95 2.35
N PRO A 59 -15.03 8.28 2.43
CA PRO A 59 -16.11 8.78 3.27
C PRO A 59 -15.52 9.07 4.65
N LYS A 60 -15.72 10.30 5.16
CA LYS A 60 -15.26 10.71 6.49
C LYS A 60 -16.05 9.93 7.54
N SER A 61 -15.74 8.66 7.70
CA SER A 61 -16.17 7.89 8.85
C SER A 61 -15.56 8.57 10.09
N PRO A 62 -16.34 8.75 11.17
CA PRO A 62 -15.79 9.27 12.41
C PRO A 62 -14.61 8.39 12.83
N VAL A 63 -13.45 9.02 13.07
CA VAL A 63 -12.27 8.33 13.57
C VAL A 63 -12.60 7.90 15.00
N HIS A 64 -13.02 6.64 15.16
CA HIS A 64 -13.15 6.06 16.49
C HIS A 64 -11.75 6.02 17.11
N PRO A 65 -11.56 6.51 18.35
CA PRO A 65 -10.27 6.45 19.01
C PRO A 65 -9.81 4.99 19.05
N LEU A 66 -8.57 4.76 18.59
CA LEU A 66 -7.93 3.44 18.66
C LEU A 66 -8.00 2.96 20.10
N GLN A 67 -8.77 1.90 20.35
CA GLN A 67 -8.74 1.28 21.66
C GLN A 67 -7.32 0.73 21.87
N PRO A 68 -6.71 0.92 23.05
CA PRO A 68 -5.41 0.35 23.32
C PRO A 68 -5.49 -1.16 23.11
N LEU A 69 -4.59 -1.70 22.29
CA LEU A 69 -4.48 -3.14 22.05
C LEU A 69 -4.10 -3.81 23.37
N THR A 70 -5.10 -4.31 24.10
CA THR A 70 -4.86 -5.17 25.26
C THR A 70 -4.35 -6.50 24.76
N VAL A 71 -3.05 -6.73 24.91
CA VAL A 71 -2.46 -8.07 24.79
C VAL A 71 -2.90 -8.87 26.02
N THR A 72 -4.05 -9.53 25.93
CA THR A 72 -4.42 -10.53 26.93
C THR A 72 -3.45 -11.69 26.77
N SER A 73 -2.45 -11.76 27.66
CA SER A 73 -1.53 -12.89 27.79
C SER A 73 -2.32 -14.10 28.28
N ALA A 74 -2.93 -14.83 27.35
CA ALA A 74 -3.53 -16.13 27.59
C ALA A 74 -2.63 -17.22 27.01
N ALA A 75 -1.49 -17.47 27.64
CA ALA A 75 -0.75 -18.72 27.51
C ALA A 75 0.39 -18.76 28.54
N VAL A 76 0.16 -19.43 29.67
CA VAL A 76 1.01 -20.53 30.18
C VAL A 76 0.15 -21.27 31.21
N ALA A 77 -0.54 -22.31 30.74
CA ALA A 77 -0.87 -23.45 31.58
C ALA A 77 0.02 -24.58 31.08
N LEU A 78 1.08 -24.87 31.84
CA LEU A 78 1.81 -26.13 31.82
C LEU A 78 1.49 -26.86 33.12
#